data_AF-A0AAX4FXH2-F1
#
_entry.id   AF-A0AAX4FXH2-F1
#
_cell.length_a   1.000
_cell.length_b   1.000
_cell.length_c   1.000
_cell.angle_alpha   90.00
_cell.angle_beta   90.00
_cell.angle_gamma   90.00
#
_symmetry.space_group_name_H-M   'P 1'
#
loop_
_entity.id
_entity.type
_entity.pdbx_description
1 polymer ?
#
loop_
_entity_poly.entity_id
_entity_poly.type
_entity_poly.pdbx_seq_one_letter_code
_entity_poly.pdbx_strand_id
1 'polypeptide(L)'
;MSSSEPHIEETDQVWFEAGFLPPEEHRLAVAVLHHLALDEDPATPLLSSTLSRAAGATGFESGYWVFDPSKLLRIASEYGIEPDGMSETAVAHAVTLAIINEYREEMEGGCR
;
A
#
# COMPACT_ATOMS: atom_id res chain seq x y z
N MET A 1 27.30 -15.32 14.53
CA MET A 1 26.99 -14.12 13.75
C MET A 1 26.02 -14.59 12.68
N SER A 2 24.72 -14.45 12.94
CA SER A 2 23.69 -14.84 11.96
C SER A 2 23.54 -13.64 11.03
N SER A 3 23.99 -13.78 9.79
CA SER A 3 23.63 -12.85 8.73
C SER A 3 22.13 -13.01 8.54
N SER A 4 21.34 -12.17 9.20
CA SER A 4 19.95 -11.98 8.80
C SER A 4 20.03 -11.25 7.47
N GLU A 5 19.93 -12.01 6.38
CA GLU A 5 19.59 -11.44 5.08
C GLU A 5 18.39 -10.50 5.31
N PRO A 6 18.43 -9.27 4.78
CA PRO A 6 17.24 -8.43 4.83
C PRO A 6 16.19 -9.21 4.05
N HIS A 7 15.21 -9.76 4.76
CA HIS A 7 14.00 -10.28 4.13
C HIS A 7 13.38 -9.06 3.45
N ILE A 8 13.70 -8.88 2.16
CA ILE A 8 12.95 -7.99 1.29
C ILE A 8 11.57 -8.61 1.30
N GLU A 9 10.68 -8.02 2.08
CA GLU A 9 9.29 -8.41 2.15
C GLU A 9 8.75 -8.33 0.72
N GLU A 10 7.98 -9.31 0.28
CA GLU A 10 7.46 -9.38 -1.10
C GLU A 10 6.77 -8.08 -1.53
N THR A 11 6.18 -7.39 -0.55
CA THR A 11 5.51 -6.08 -0.69
C THR A 11 6.48 -4.94 -1.06
N ASP A 12 7.75 -4.98 -0.67
CA ASP A 12 8.75 -3.96 -1.05
C ASP A 12 9.09 -4.02 -2.55
N GLN A 13 9.15 -5.24 -3.12
CA GLN A 13 9.39 -5.43 -4.55
C GLN A 13 8.24 -4.86 -5.40
N VAL A 14 6.99 -4.98 -4.93
CA VAL A 14 5.80 -4.44 -5.60
C VAL A 14 5.90 -2.92 -5.78
N TRP A 15 6.39 -2.19 -4.78
CA TRP A 15 6.61 -0.74 -4.87
C TRP A 15 7.67 -0.39 -5.93
N PHE A 16 8.78 -1.13 -5.95
CA PHE A 16 9.83 -0.97 -6.98
C PHE A 16 9.32 -1.26 -8.39
N GLU A 17 8.50 -2.28 -8.56
CA GLU A 17 7.86 -2.59 -9.85
C GLU A 17 6.86 -1.51 -10.26
N ALA A 18 6.20 -0.89 -9.29
CA ALA A 18 5.24 0.18 -9.48
C ALA A 18 5.84 1.55 -9.83
N GLY A 19 7.16 1.73 -9.67
CA GLY A 19 7.83 2.98 -10.04
C GLY A 19 7.86 4.03 -8.94
N PHE A 20 7.44 3.71 -7.72
CA PHE A 20 7.48 4.63 -6.58
C PHE A 20 7.62 3.91 -5.24
N LEU A 21 8.11 4.61 -4.22
CA LEU A 21 8.27 4.10 -2.86
C LEU A 21 7.42 4.94 -1.89
N PRO A 22 6.41 4.36 -1.23
CA PRO A 22 5.68 5.04 -0.16
C PRO A 22 6.53 5.29 1.09
N PRO A 23 6.13 6.25 1.95
CA PRO A 23 6.66 6.38 3.31
C PRO A 23 6.60 5.06 4.08
N GLU A 24 7.51 4.88 5.04
CA GLU A 24 7.65 3.64 5.79
C GLU A 24 6.35 3.20 6.47
N GLU A 25 5.56 4.12 7.01
CA GLU A 25 4.31 3.79 7.69
C GLU A 25 3.28 3.15 6.75
N HIS A 26 3.25 3.57 5.48
CA HIS A 26 2.35 3.02 4.48
C HIS A 26 2.81 1.63 4.03
N ARG A 27 4.12 1.44 3.88
CA ARG A 27 4.68 0.13 3.53
C ARG A 27 4.44 -0.89 4.65
N LEU A 28 4.65 -0.48 5.90
CA LEU A 28 4.35 -1.29 7.08
C LEU A 28 2.86 -1.62 7.18
N ALA A 29 1.96 -0.69 6.85
CA ALA A 29 0.53 -0.97 6.83
C ALA A 29 0.20 -2.08 5.82
N VAL A 30 0.71 -1.99 4.58
CA VAL A 30 0.46 -3.01 3.56
C VAL A 30 1.10 -4.35 3.92
N ALA A 31 2.32 -4.36 4.45
CA ALA A 31 2.99 -5.55 4.97
C ALA A 31 2.13 -6.29 6.03
N VAL A 32 1.66 -5.55 7.04
CA VAL A 32 0.81 -6.12 8.10
C VAL A 32 -0.52 -6.60 7.55
N LEU A 33 -1.16 -5.83 6.65
CA LEU A 33 -2.41 -6.22 6.00
C LEU A 33 -2.25 -7.49 5.16
N HIS A 34 -1.16 -7.60 4.39
CA HIS A 34 -0.84 -8.79 3.61
C HIS A 34 -0.67 -10.02 4.49
N HIS A 35 0.07 -9.89 5.60
CA HIS A 35 0.23 -10.97 6.57
C HIS A 35 -1.08 -11.37 7.25
N LEU A 36 -1.92 -10.39 7.61
CA LEU A 36 -3.23 -10.65 8.19
C LEU A 36 -4.16 -11.35 7.19
N ALA A 37 -4.12 -11.01 5.91
CA ALA A 37 -4.91 -11.68 4.87
C ALA A 37 -4.51 -13.14 4.66
N LEU A 38 -3.24 -13.49 4.94
CA LEU A 38 -2.75 -14.86 4.93
C LEU A 38 -3.08 -15.64 6.21
N ASP A 39 -3.45 -14.94 7.28
CA ASP A 39 -3.81 -15.53 8.57
C ASP A 39 -5.33 -15.77 8.66
N GLU A 40 -5.74 -16.98 9.04
CA GLU A 40 -7.15 -17.36 9.19
C GLU A 40 -7.76 -16.86 10.53
N ASP A 41 -7.10 -15.93 11.23
CA ASP A 41 -7.55 -15.43 12.54
C ASP A 41 -8.87 -14.63 12.43
N PRO A 42 -9.88 -14.92 13.27
CA PRO A 42 -11.17 -14.22 13.22
C PRO A 42 -11.12 -12.73 13.62
N ALA A 43 -10.03 -12.25 14.24
CA ALA A 43 -9.82 -10.84 14.56
C ALA A 43 -9.21 -10.04 13.40
N THR A 44 -8.73 -10.72 12.35
CA THR A 44 -8.13 -10.14 11.14
C THR A 44 -8.93 -8.98 10.53
N PRO A 45 -10.27 -9.07 10.35
CA PRO A 45 -11.05 -7.97 9.76
C PRO A 45 -11.03 -6.68 10.61
N LEU A 46 -11.07 -6.80 11.95
CA LEU A 46 -11.06 -5.65 12.85
C LEU A 46 -9.68 -4.96 12.87
N LEU A 47 -8.62 -5.75 12.89
CA LEU A 47 -7.23 -5.26 12.86
C LEU A 47 -6.94 -4.58 11.52
N SER A 48 -7.37 -5.18 10.41
CA SER A 48 -7.25 -4.62 9.06
C SER A 48 -7.94 -3.25 8.94
N SER A 49 -9.19 -3.14 9.39
CA SER A 49 -9.96 -1.89 9.34
C SER A 49 -9.33 -0.78 10.17
N THR A 50 -8.78 -1.12 11.35
CA THR A 50 -8.10 -0.18 12.25
C THR A 50 -6.79 0.33 11.65
N LEU A 51 -5.98 -0.56 11.09
CA LEU A 51 -4.70 -0.22 10.46
C LEU A 51 -4.88 0.60 9.19
N SER A 52 -5.84 0.22 8.34
CA SER A 52 -6.16 0.96 7.11
C SER A 52 -6.63 2.39 7.42
N ARG A 53 -7.45 2.56 8.45
CA ARG A 53 -7.90 3.88 8.92
C ARG A 53 -6.76 4.70 9.51
N ALA A 54 -5.82 4.08 10.21
CA ALA A 54 -4.65 4.75 10.75
C ALA A 54 -3.71 5.23 9.63
N ALA A 55 -3.46 4.40 8.62
CA ALA A 55 -2.63 4.75 7.48
C ALA A 55 -3.22 5.92 6.67
N GLY A 56 -4.53 5.86 6.35
CA GLY A 56 -5.22 6.92 5.62
C GLY A 56 -5.40 8.24 6.38
N ALA A 57 -5.18 8.26 7.70
CA ALA A 57 -5.24 9.49 8.50
C ALA A 57 -3.91 10.25 8.54
N THR A 58 -2.83 9.68 8.00
CA THR A 58 -1.51 10.32 7.98
C THR A 58 -1.48 11.37 6.88
N GLY A 59 -1.47 12.65 7.25
CA GLY A 59 -1.47 13.80 6.31
C GLY A 59 -0.13 14.05 5.62
N PHE A 60 0.58 13.00 5.20
CA PHE A 60 1.94 13.11 4.66
C PHE A 60 1.96 12.82 3.15
N GLU A 61 1.68 13.85 2.35
CA GLU A 61 2.12 13.86 0.95
C GLU A 61 3.66 13.89 0.88
N SER A 62 4.35 14.40 1.90
CA SER A 62 5.82 14.42 1.92
C SER A 62 6.39 13.05 2.31
N GLY A 63 7.31 12.52 1.51
CA GLY A 63 8.04 11.28 1.80
C GLY A 63 7.95 10.21 0.70
N TYR A 64 7.07 10.42 -0.28
CA TYR A 64 7.02 9.58 -1.48
C TYR A 64 8.23 9.81 -2.37
N TRP A 65 8.87 8.72 -2.80
CA TRP A 65 9.91 8.77 -3.81
C TRP A 65 9.42 8.15 -5.10
N VAL A 66 9.14 8.98 -6.12
CA VAL A 66 8.81 8.52 -7.47
C VAL A 66 10.09 8.43 -8.28
N PHE A 67 10.38 7.25 -8.83
CA PHE A 67 11.57 7.00 -9.67
C PHE A 67 11.20 6.60 -11.11
N ASP A 68 9.97 6.16 -11.36
CA ASP A 68 9.42 5.96 -12.70
C ASP A 68 7.96 6.47 -12.77
N PRO A 69 7.76 7.76 -13.12
CA PRO A 69 6.44 8.35 -13.23
C PRO A 69 5.54 7.66 -14.26
N SER A 70 6.11 7.08 -15.31
CA SER A 70 5.30 6.41 -16.35
C SER A 70 4.66 5.13 -15.82
N LYS A 71 5.39 4.37 -14.99
CA LYS A 71 4.83 3.20 -14.30
C LYS A 71 3.80 3.59 -13.26
N LEU A 72 4.07 4.64 -12.47
CA LEU A 72 3.11 5.15 -11.51
C LEU A 72 1.79 5.56 -12.18
N LEU A 73 1.85 6.29 -13.30
CA LEU A 73 0.66 6.71 -14.04
C LEU A 73 -0.09 5.53 -14.66
N ARG A 74 0.63 4.50 -15.12
CA ARG A 74 -0.01 3.26 -15.58
C ARG A 74 -0.80 2.60 -14.46
N ILE A 75 -0.21 2.46 -13.28
CA ILE A 75 -0.90 1.87 -12.12
C ILE A 75 -2.06 2.74 -11.67
N ALA A 76 -1.88 4.06 -11.61
CA ALA A 76 -2.96 4.99 -11.33
C ALA A 76 -4.16 4.76 -12.28
N SER A 77 -3.91 4.56 -13.57
CA SER A 77 -4.96 4.21 -14.54
C SER A 77 -5.60 2.84 -14.27
N GLU A 78 -4.84 1.84 -13.81
CA GLU A 78 -5.38 0.52 -13.45
C GLU A 78 -6.35 0.62 -12.25
N TYR A 79 -6.09 1.54 -11.32
CA TYR A 79 -6.99 1.88 -10.20
C TYR A 79 -8.08 2.92 -10.54
N GLY A 80 -8.16 3.40 -11.79
CA GLY A 80 -9.13 4.41 -12.21
C GLY A 80 -8.87 5.82 -11.64
N ILE A 81 -7.62 6.11 -11.24
CA ILE A 81 -7.18 7.41 -10.73
C ILE A 81 -6.76 8.29 -11.92
N GLU A 82 -7.49 9.38 -12.13
CA GLU A 82 -7.12 10.39 -13.14
C GLU A 82 -6.07 11.38 -12.57
N PRO A 83 -4.89 11.50 -13.19
CA PRO A 83 -3.79 12.31 -12.67
C PRO A 83 -3.88 13.80 -13.05
N ASP A 84 -4.94 14.25 -13.72
CA ASP A 84 -5.00 15.61 -14.30
C ASP A 84 -4.88 16.69 -13.22
N GLY A 85 -3.88 17.57 -13.38
CA GLY A 85 -3.54 18.61 -12.41
C GLY A 85 -2.94 18.12 -11.07
N MET A 86 -2.73 16.81 -10.87
CA MET A 86 -2.09 16.27 -9.67
C MET A 86 -0.56 16.31 -9.77
N SER A 87 0.10 16.50 -8.62
CA SER A 87 1.53 16.23 -8.53
C SER A 87 1.80 14.73 -8.56
N GLU A 88 2.98 14.30 -9.02
CA GLU A 88 3.37 12.87 -9.01
C GLU A 88 3.26 12.27 -7.61
N THR A 89 3.61 13.06 -6.59
CA THR A 89 3.47 12.70 -5.18
C THR A 89 2.01 12.49 -4.76
N ALA A 90 1.09 13.34 -5.22
CA ALA A 90 -0.33 13.17 -4.94
C ALA A 90 -0.89 11.92 -5.63
N VAL A 91 -0.45 11.64 -6.86
CA VAL A 91 -0.80 10.39 -7.57
C VAL A 91 -0.27 9.16 -6.82
N ALA A 92 0.99 9.18 -6.38
CA ALA A 92 1.60 8.09 -5.60
C ALA A 92 0.87 7.83 -4.29
N HIS A 93 0.49 8.90 -3.58
CA HIS A 93 -0.31 8.81 -2.36
C HIS A 93 -1.70 8.21 -2.64
N ALA A 94 -2.39 8.67 -3.68
CA ALA A 94 -3.70 8.13 -4.07
C ALA A 94 -3.64 6.63 -4.42
N VAL A 95 -2.63 6.20 -5.19
CA VAL A 95 -2.40 4.79 -5.52
C VAL A 95 -2.15 3.96 -4.25
N THR A 96 -1.36 4.47 -3.33
CA THR A 96 -1.07 3.78 -2.05
C THR A 96 -2.33 3.56 -1.22
N LEU A 97 -3.19 4.59 -1.13
CA LEU A 97 -4.46 4.47 -0.41
C LEU A 97 -5.42 3.51 -1.11
N ALA A 98 -5.42 3.44 -2.45
CA ALA A 98 -6.22 2.48 -3.19
C ALA A 98 -5.82 1.03 -2.84
N ILE A 99 -4.52 0.73 -2.83
CA ILE A 99 -3.98 -0.58 -2.45
C ILE A 99 -4.33 -0.93 -1.00
N ILE A 100 -4.18 0.01 -0.07
CA ILE A 100 -4.55 -0.22 1.35
C ILE A 100 -6.05 -0.54 1.48
N ASN A 101 -6.91 0.13 0.72
CA ASN A 101 -8.34 -0.13 0.75
C ASN A 101 -8.73 -1.44 0.08
N GLU A 102 -8.02 -1.88 -0.97
CA GLU A 102 -8.24 -3.20 -1.59
C GLU A 102 -8.04 -4.33 -0.57
N TYR A 103 -6.94 -4.30 0.20
CA TYR A 103 -6.72 -5.26 1.28
C TYR A 103 -7.81 -5.23 2.37
N ARG A 104 -8.41 -4.06 2.62
CA ARG A 104 -9.55 -3.96 3.53
C ARG A 104 -10.77 -4.67 2.96
N GLU A 105 -11.12 -4.37 1.70
CA GLU A 105 -12.30 -4.91 1.03
C GLU A 105 -12.23 -6.43 0.88
N GLU A 106 -11.05 -6.98 0.56
CA GLU A 106 -10.84 -8.43 0.48
C GLU A 106 -11.12 -9.13 1.83
N MET A 107 -10.68 -8.54 2.94
CA MET A 107 -10.87 -9.10 4.27
C MET A 107 -12.29 -8.89 4.84
N GLU A 108 -12.98 -7.81 4.45
CA GLU A 108 -14.40 -7.59 4.78
C GLU A 108 -15.33 -8.44 3.88
N GLY A 109 -14.85 -8.85 2.69
CA GLY A 109 -15.57 -9.62 1.68
C GLY A 109 -15.62 -11.14 1.90
N GLY A 110 -15.08 -11.67 3.02
CA GLY A 110 -15.05 -13.10 3.39
C GLY A 110 -16.41 -13.77 3.67
N CYS A 111 -17.50 -13.26 3.10
CA CYS A 111 -18.80 -13.92 3.03
C CYS A 111 -19.30 -13.91 1.57
N ARG A 112 -18.88 -14.91 0.79
CA ARG A 112 -19.60 -15.35 -0.41
C ARG A 112 -19.71 -16.86 -0.44
#